data_AF-I2Q306-F1
#
_entry.id   AF-I2Q306-F1
#
_cell.length_a   1.000
_cell.length_b   1.000
_cell.length_c   1.000
_cell.angle_alpha   90.00
_cell.angle_beta   90.00
_cell.angle_gamma   90.00
#
_symmetry.space_group_name_H-M   'P 1'
#
loop_
_entity.id
_entity.type
_entity.pdbx_description
1 polymer ?
#
loop_
_entity_poly.entity_id
_entity_poly.type
_entity_poly.pdbx_seq_one_letter_code
_entity_poly.pdbx_strand_id
1 'polypeptide(L)'
;MSNKEHVKKVNAVVCAYFAHTGYLTREEAKELCGLDESLFEEAYGKAGKIFSKIGSEPDKGVSKLFQHMSQEVDEYMKHISGYGIA
;
A
#
# COMPACT_ATOMS: atom_id res chain seq x y z
N MET A 1 -3.57 12.81 -13.50
CA MET A 1 -2.74 12.83 -12.28
C MET A 1 -1.29 12.93 -12.70
N SER A 2 -0.48 13.64 -11.93
CA SER A 2 0.97 13.72 -12.13
C SER A 2 1.69 12.49 -11.55
N ASN A 3 2.90 12.18 -12.03
CA ASN A 3 3.74 11.12 -11.47
C ASN A 3 3.94 11.25 -9.95
N LYS A 4 3.93 12.48 -9.41
CA LYS A 4 4.02 12.72 -7.96
C LYS A 4 2.78 12.22 -7.20
N GLU A 5 1.58 12.44 -7.74
CA GLU A 5 0.34 11.96 -7.12
C GLU A 5 0.27 10.44 -7.11
N HIS A 6 0.79 9.83 -8.16
CA HIS A 6 0.90 8.38 -8.28
C HIS A 6 1.84 7.76 -7.24
N VAL A 7 3.04 8.33 -7.05
CA VAL A 7 3.98 7.90 -6.01
C VAL A 7 3.39 8.09 -4.61
N LYS A 8 2.66 9.19 -4.37
CA LYS A 8 1.98 9.40 -3.07
C LYS A 8 0.97 8.31 -2.74
N LYS A 9 0.22 7.81 -3.73
CA LYS A 9 -0.75 6.73 -3.52
C LYS A 9 -0.08 5.40 -3.20
N VAL A 10 1.07 5.10 -3.82
CA VAL A 10 1.90 3.95 -3.45
C VAL A 10 2.39 4.09 -2.00
N ASN A 11 2.93 5.26 -1.64
CA ASN A 11 3.38 5.53 -0.27
C ASN A 11 2.26 5.35 0.76
N ALA A 12 1.03 5.77 0.44
CA ALA A 12 -0.11 5.60 1.32
C ALA A 12 -0.48 4.14 1.59
N VAL A 13 -0.36 3.25 0.60
CA VAL A 13 -0.58 1.81 0.80
C VAL A 13 0.45 1.24 1.77
N VAL A 14 1.71 1.66 1.65
CA VAL A 14 2.79 1.22 2.55
C VAL A 14 2.56 1.74 3.98
N CYS A 15 2.30 3.04 4.15
CA CYS A 15 2.00 3.62 5.47
C CYS A 15 0.79 2.95 6.11
N ALA A 16 -0.29 2.74 5.36
CA ALA A 16 -1.49 2.10 5.87
C ALA A 16 -1.26 0.62 6.23
N TYR A 17 -0.38 -0.09 5.54
CA TYR A 17 0.00 -1.46 5.93
C TYR A 17 0.61 -1.49 7.33
N PHE A 18 1.50 -0.56 7.65
CA PHE A 18 2.07 -0.45 9.01
C PHE A 18 1.05 -0.05 10.08
N ALA A 19 -0.06 0.57 9.69
CA ALA A 19 -1.19 0.77 10.60
C ALA A 19 -1.92 -0.54 10.91
N HIS A 20 -2.14 -1.41 9.91
CA HIS A 20 -2.77 -2.73 10.14
C HIS A 20 -1.89 -3.68 10.97
N THR A 21 -0.56 -3.54 10.92
CA THR A 21 0.36 -4.32 11.76
C THR A 21 0.48 -3.80 13.19
N GLY A 22 -0.03 -2.59 13.48
CA GLY A 22 0.04 -1.94 14.80
C GLY A 22 1.36 -1.20 15.08
N TYR A 23 2.25 -1.06 14.10
CA TYR A 23 3.48 -0.25 14.23
C TYR A 23 3.22 1.25 14.09
N LEU A 24 2.14 1.63 13.40
CA LEU A 24 1.60 2.99 13.34
C LEU A 24 0.15 2.98 13.79
N THR A 25 -0.32 4.12 14.30
CA THR A 25 -1.75 4.42 14.33
C THR A 25 -2.23 4.75 12.92
N ARG A 26 -3.55 4.68 12.71
CA ARG A 26 -4.18 5.08 11.45
C ARG A 26 -3.90 6.56 11.15
N GLU A 27 -3.91 7.39 12.18
CA GLU A 27 -3.64 8.83 12.10
C GLU A 27 -2.19 9.11 11.69
N GLU A 28 -1.20 8.44 12.30
CA GLU A 28 0.21 8.57 11.93
C GLU A 28 0.47 8.12 10.48
N ALA A 29 -0.16 7.03 10.05
CA ALA A 29 -0.07 6.56 8.67
C ALA A 29 -0.68 7.57 7.67
N LYS A 30 -1.79 8.22 8.03
CA LYS A 30 -2.42 9.28 7.22
C LYS A 30 -1.51 10.50 7.13
N GLU A 31 -0.95 10.94 8.24
CA GLU A 31 -0.02 12.08 8.30
C GLU A 31 1.20 11.83 7.42
N LEU A 32 1.85 10.67 7.56
CA LEU A 32 3.05 10.30 6.81
C LEU A 32 2.83 10.22 5.30
N CYS A 33 1.64 9.82 4.85
CA CYS A 33 1.38 9.71 3.41
C CYS A 33 1.02 11.04 2.74
N GLY A 34 0.62 12.06 3.52
CA GLY A 34 0.35 13.41 3.01
C GLY A 34 -0.70 13.46 1.90
N LEU A 35 -1.72 12.60 2.02
CA LEU A 35 -2.87 12.50 1.12
C LEU A 35 -4.14 13.01 1.78
N ASP A 36 -5.09 13.42 0.94
CA ASP A 36 -6.48 13.62 1.34
C ASP A 36 -7.09 12.34 1.91
N GLU A 37 -8.06 12.53 2.81
CA GLU A 37 -8.71 11.45 3.55
C GLU A 37 -9.34 10.39 2.64
N SER A 38 -10.04 10.79 1.58
CA SER A 38 -10.66 9.86 0.65
C SER A 38 -9.66 8.96 -0.07
N LEU A 39 -8.46 9.48 -0.37
CA LEU A 39 -7.39 8.71 -0.99
C LEU A 39 -6.68 7.80 0.02
N PHE A 40 -6.58 8.25 1.27
CA PHE A 40 -6.07 7.42 2.35
C PHE A 40 -7.01 6.26 2.66
N GLU A 41 -8.33 6.47 2.68
CA GLU A 41 -9.30 5.39 2.87
C GLU A 41 -9.19 4.28 1.82
N GLU A 42 -9.02 4.67 0.55
CA GLU A 42 -8.78 3.71 -0.53
C GLU A 42 -7.51 2.89 -0.27
N ALA A 43 -6.41 3.56 0.08
CA ALA A 43 -5.13 2.92 0.40
C ALA A 43 -5.21 2.02 1.63
N TYR A 44 -5.96 2.45 2.66
CA TYR A 44 -6.17 1.71 3.90
C TYR A 44 -6.97 0.43 3.68
N GLY A 45 -7.99 0.48 2.83
CA GLY A 45 -8.73 -0.71 2.41
C GLY A 45 -7.87 -1.70 1.62
N LYS A 46 -7.00 -1.22 0.72
CA LYS A 46 -6.04 -2.07 -0.02
C LYS A 46 -5.03 -2.72 0.92
N ALA A 47 -4.42 -1.94 1.81
CA ALA A 47 -3.48 -2.42 2.81
C ALA A 47 -4.08 -3.51 3.71
N GLY A 48 -5.36 -3.37 4.10
CA GLY A 48 -6.07 -4.37 4.88
C GLY A 48 -6.21 -5.71 4.16
N LYS A 49 -6.55 -5.70 2.86
CA LYS A 49 -6.61 -6.92 2.04
C LYS A 49 -5.25 -7.62 1.93
N ILE A 50 -4.18 -6.84 1.79
CA ILE A 50 -2.80 -7.34 1.77
C ILE A 50 -2.46 -7.98 3.12
N PHE A 51 -2.72 -7.26 4.22
CA PHE A 51 -2.49 -7.74 5.58
C PHE A 51 -3.25 -9.05 5.88
N SER A 52 -4.54 -9.14 5.53
CA SER A 52 -5.32 -10.37 5.74
C SER A 52 -4.77 -11.57 4.97
N LYS A 53 -4.32 -11.38 3.71
CA LYS A 53 -3.74 -12.46 2.90
C LYS A 53 -2.40 -12.96 3.46
N ILE A 54 -1.61 -12.07 4.04
CA ILE A 54 -0.26 -12.38 4.54
C ILE A 54 -0.32 -12.98 5.95
N GLY A 55 -1.16 -12.43 6.83
CA GLY A 55 -1.34 -12.93 8.20
C GLY A 55 -1.83 -14.39 8.26
N SER A 56 -2.47 -14.88 7.20
CA SER A 56 -2.87 -16.29 7.07
C SER A 56 -1.73 -17.26 6.70
N GLU A 57 -0.50 -16.78 6.46
CA GLU A 57 0.63 -17.62 6.01
C GLU A 57 1.94 -17.38 6.82
N PRO A 58 2.09 -18.02 8.00
CA PRO A 58 3.15 -17.70 8.96
C PRO A 58 4.59 -17.94 8.45
N ASP A 59 4.84 -18.93 7.59
CA ASP A 59 6.21 -19.27 7.12
C ASP A 59 6.68 -18.51 5.88
N LYS A 60 5.85 -17.62 5.31
CA LYS A 60 6.17 -16.87 4.07
C LYS A 60 5.87 -15.38 4.14
N GLY A 61 5.47 -14.88 5.31
CA GLY A 61 4.82 -13.58 5.48
C GLY A 61 5.55 -12.41 4.83
N VAL A 62 6.86 -12.26 5.06
CA VAL A 62 7.65 -11.13 4.53
C VAL A 62 7.91 -11.25 3.02
N SER A 63 8.21 -12.44 2.51
CA SER A 63 8.46 -12.64 1.07
C SER A 63 7.18 -12.48 0.25
N LYS A 64 6.05 -12.97 0.75
CA LYS A 64 4.72 -12.72 0.15
C LYS A 64 4.23 -11.30 0.36
N LEU A 65 4.61 -10.62 1.45
CA LEU A 65 4.38 -9.20 1.62
C LEU A 65 4.99 -8.39 0.48
N PHE A 66 6.28 -8.60 0.22
CA PHE A 66 6.93 -7.92 -0.90
C PHE A 66 6.38 -8.35 -2.26
N GLN A 67 5.96 -9.60 -2.44
CA GLN A 67 5.34 -10.07 -3.68
C GLN A 67 3.94 -9.48 -3.91
N HIS A 68 3.09 -9.40 -2.90
CA HIS A 68 1.73 -8.84 -3.03
C HIS A 68 1.77 -7.31 -3.07
N MET A 69 2.65 -6.67 -2.28
CA MET A 69 2.92 -5.25 -2.45
C MET A 69 3.49 -4.98 -3.85
N SER A 70 4.41 -5.80 -4.37
CA SER A 70 4.93 -5.58 -5.72
C SER A 70 3.85 -5.77 -6.78
N GLN A 71 2.93 -6.74 -6.64
CA GLN A 71 1.78 -6.90 -7.54
C GLN A 71 0.84 -5.70 -7.51
N GLU A 72 0.48 -5.20 -6.32
CA GLU A 72 -0.44 -4.07 -6.20
C GLU A 72 0.22 -2.76 -6.66
N VAL A 73 1.52 -2.59 -6.39
CA VAL A 73 2.30 -1.47 -6.93
C VAL A 73 2.49 -1.62 -8.45
N ASP A 74 2.62 -2.84 -8.98
CA ASP A 74 2.73 -3.14 -10.41
C ASP A 74 1.42 -2.86 -11.16
N GLU A 75 0.29 -3.25 -10.60
CA GLU A 75 -1.03 -2.88 -11.11
C GLU A 75 -1.24 -1.37 -11.09
N TYR A 76 -0.83 -0.71 -10.00
CA TYR A 76 -0.84 0.75 -9.93
C TYR A 76 0.06 1.35 -11.02
N MET A 77 1.32 0.91 -11.13
CA MET A 77 2.29 1.38 -12.10
C MET A 77 1.85 1.18 -13.56
N LYS A 78 1.22 0.03 -13.87
CA LYS A 78 0.61 -0.23 -15.19
C LYS A 78 -0.49 0.78 -15.50
N HIS A 79 -1.32 1.10 -14.52
CA HIS A 79 -2.41 2.05 -14.70
C HIS A 79 -1.92 3.49 -14.92
N ILE A 80 -0.71 3.80 -14.46
CA ILE A 80 -0.12 5.14 -14.44
C ILE A 80 0.80 5.38 -15.63
N SER A 81 1.65 4.40 -15.94
CA SER A 81 2.76 4.54 -16.86
C SER A 81 2.60 3.72 -18.14
N GLY A 82 1.61 2.82 -18.19
CA GLY A 82 1.46 1.81 -19.25
C GLY A 82 2.44 0.63 -19.13
N TYR A 83 3.36 0.67 -18.15
CA TYR A 83 4.34 -0.36 -17.86
C TYR A 83 4.31 -0.75 -16.38
N GLY A 84 4.73 -1.98 -16.08
CA GLY A 84 4.83 -2.47 -14.71
C GLY A 84 6.05 -1.98 -13.93
N ILE A 85 6.26 -2.53 -12.74
CA ILE A 85 7.58 -2.50 -12.08
C ILE A 85 8.45 -3.53 -12.80
N ALA A 86 9.61 -3.10 -13.29
CA ALA A 86 10.60 -3.95 -13.96
C ALA A 86 11.20 -5.00 -13.01
#